data_AF-A0A520JWW5-F1
#
_entry.id   AF-A0A520JWW5-F1
#
_cell.length_a   1.000
_cell.length_b   1.000
_cell.length_c   1.000
_cell.angle_alpha   90.00
_cell.angle_beta   90.00
_cell.angle_gamma   90.00
#
_symmetry.space_group_name_H-M   'P 1'
#
loop_
_entity.id
_entity.type
_entity.pdbx_description
1 polymer ?
#
loop_
_entity_poly.entity_id
_entity_poly.type
_entity_poly.pdbx_seq_one_letter_code
_entity_poly.pdbx_strand_id
1 'polypeptide(L)'
;MNDAIINSGRWNTNDSWFKYYNSTGALVFSAYIDAVFPGTESYVVQLMHATQYSEIDGSVLMEFREEDKKTVSAGSATTILPLIIAPLDGQIFVEGGTIAFSASASDGMPPYSYTWYEKDNIIGTGNSFDTSFDAGSHTITLIVTDAAGRSVSEQVRIRTGLQGDINHDGIITTTDAAIASWMTIRGEWDWCADVNDDGEVTSLDALMLLQAADGTIES
;
A
#
# COMPACT_ATOMS: atom_id res chain seq x y z
N MET A 1 -21.62 -3.40 -20.59
CA MET A 1 -22.87 -3.44 -19.79
C MET A 1 -22.55 -2.71 -18.51
N ASN A 2 -23.29 -1.65 -18.19
CA ASN A 2 -23.10 -0.99 -16.89
C ASN A 2 -23.72 -1.91 -15.85
N ASP A 3 -22.90 -2.45 -14.94
CA ASP A 3 -23.41 -3.16 -13.79
C ASP A 3 -24.34 -2.22 -13.01
N ALA A 4 -25.54 -2.69 -12.68
CA ALA A 4 -26.49 -1.92 -11.89
C ALA A 4 -25.95 -1.80 -10.45
N ILE A 5 -25.25 -0.70 -10.15
CA ILE A 5 -24.78 -0.41 -8.80
C ILE A 5 -26.01 -0.12 -7.92
N ILE A 6 -26.14 -0.87 -6.83
CA ILE A 6 -27.25 -0.80 -5.88
C ILE A 6 -27.16 0.54 -5.12
N ASN A 7 -28.11 1.44 -5.33
CA ASN A 7 -28.27 2.64 -4.52
C ASN A 7 -29.09 2.30 -3.27
N SER A 8 -28.48 2.43 -2.09
CA SER A 8 -29.07 2.15 -0.78
C SER A 8 -30.33 2.96 -0.44
N GLY A 9 -30.63 4.03 -1.19
CA GLY A 9 -31.80 4.89 -0.98
C GLY A 9 -33.14 4.34 -1.51
N ARG A 10 -33.19 3.12 -2.06
CA ARG A 10 -34.42 2.51 -2.62
C ARG A 10 -34.91 1.27 -1.87
N TRP A 11 -34.34 0.96 -0.71
CA TRP A 11 -34.81 -0.14 0.14
C TRP A 11 -35.93 0.35 1.06
N ASN A 12 -37.14 -0.19 0.93
CA ASN A 12 -38.21 0.02 1.88
C ASN A 12 -38.11 -1.06 2.96
N THR A 13 -37.76 -0.70 4.20
CA THR A 13 -37.60 -1.66 5.30
C THR A 13 -38.88 -2.42 5.66
N ASN A 14 -40.03 -1.98 5.14
CA ASN A 14 -41.34 -2.62 5.36
C ASN A 14 -41.79 -3.50 4.19
N ASP A 15 -41.01 -3.57 3.10
CA ASP A 15 -41.32 -4.35 1.91
C ASP A 15 -40.03 -4.97 1.35
N SER A 16 -39.83 -6.27 1.56
CA SER A 16 -38.61 -6.99 1.10
C SER A 16 -38.51 -7.15 -0.42
N TRP A 17 -39.36 -6.46 -1.18
CA TRP A 17 -39.30 -6.36 -2.62
C TRP A 17 -38.27 -5.35 -3.10
N PHE A 18 -37.28 -5.85 -3.84
CA PHE A 18 -36.37 -5.05 -4.63
C PHE A 18 -37.00 -4.72 -6.00
N LYS A 19 -36.87 -3.47 -6.44
CA LYS A 19 -37.32 -3.00 -7.76
C LYS A 19 -36.26 -2.12 -8.40
N TYR A 20 -35.87 -2.45 -9.63
CA TYR A 20 -34.95 -1.66 -10.43
C TYR A 20 -35.70 -1.00 -11.60
N TYR A 21 -35.52 0.32 -11.69
CA TYR A 21 -36.04 1.15 -12.75
C TYR A 21 -34.88 1.72 -13.55
N ASN A 22 -34.96 1.71 -14.88
CA ASN A 22 -33.92 2.30 -15.72
C ASN A 22 -33.95 3.85 -15.66
N SER A 23 -33.09 4.48 -16.45
CA SER A 23 -32.98 5.95 -16.51
C SER A 23 -34.23 6.67 -17.01
N THR A 24 -35.12 5.98 -17.74
CA THR A 24 -36.39 6.53 -18.21
C THR A 24 -37.53 6.34 -17.19
N GLY A 25 -37.27 5.62 -16.09
CA GLY A 25 -38.25 5.34 -15.05
C GLY A 25 -39.12 4.12 -15.31
N ALA A 26 -38.82 3.32 -16.34
CA ALA A 26 -39.50 2.04 -16.58
C ALA A 26 -39.00 0.98 -15.59
N LEU A 27 -39.92 0.17 -15.03
CA LEU A 27 -39.56 -0.98 -14.20
C LEU A 27 -38.98 -2.06 -15.11
N VAL A 28 -37.76 -2.53 -14.80
CA VAL A 28 -37.05 -3.53 -15.64
C VAL A 28 -36.82 -4.83 -14.88
N PHE A 29 -36.73 -4.77 -13.55
CA PHE A 29 -36.54 -5.95 -12.72
C PHE A 29 -37.20 -5.77 -11.37
N SER A 30 -37.82 -6.83 -10.85
CA SER A 30 -38.24 -6.92 -9.46
C SER A 30 -37.96 -8.30 -8.89
N ALA A 31 -37.63 -8.38 -7.62
CA ALA A 31 -37.49 -9.64 -6.90
C ALA A 31 -37.76 -9.44 -5.41
N TYR A 32 -38.23 -10.49 -4.75
CA TYR A 32 -38.32 -10.56 -3.29
C TYR A 32 -37.00 -11.07 -2.71
N ILE A 33 -36.47 -10.41 -1.69
CA ILE A 33 -35.29 -10.88 -0.96
C ILE A 33 -35.75 -11.86 0.13
N ASP A 34 -35.43 -13.14 -0.06
CA ASP A 34 -35.78 -14.22 0.87
C ASP A 34 -34.83 -14.27 2.06
N ALA A 35 -33.52 -14.24 1.77
CA ALA A 35 -32.47 -14.31 2.76
C ALA A 35 -31.22 -13.57 2.31
N VAL A 36 -30.50 -13.01 3.28
CA VAL A 36 -29.17 -12.43 3.10
C VAL A 36 -28.18 -13.23 3.94
N PHE A 37 -27.15 -13.75 3.28
CA PHE A 37 -26.06 -14.48 3.91
C PHE A 37 -24.82 -13.59 3.91
N PRO A 38 -24.51 -12.93 5.04
CA PRO A 38 -23.26 -12.19 5.18
C PRO A 38 -22.12 -13.20 5.36
N GLY A 39 -21.35 -13.43 4.30
CA GLY A 39 -20.09 -14.15 4.37
C GLY A 39 -18.90 -13.21 4.51
N THR A 40 -17.75 -13.74 4.95
CA THR A 40 -16.48 -13.00 5.03
C THR A 40 -15.89 -12.76 3.63
N GLU A 41 -16.04 -13.74 2.74
CA GLU A 41 -15.49 -13.72 1.37
C GLU A 41 -16.56 -13.55 0.27
N SER A 42 -17.84 -13.60 0.60
CA SER A 42 -18.92 -13.24 -0.34
C SER A 42 -20.19 -12.86 0.40
N TYR A 43 -20.92 -11.89 -0.15
CA TYR A 43 -22.31 -11.68 0.23
C TYR A 43 -23.18 -12.47 -0.73
N VAL A 44 -23.99 -13.36 -0.19
CA VAL A 44 -24.97 -14.11 -1.00
C VAL A 44 -26.36 -13.61 -0.64
N VAL A 45 -27.13 -13.27 -1.67
CA VAL A 45 -28.54 -12.94 -1.53
C VAL A 45 -29.36 -14.01 -2.23
N GLN A 46 -30.36 -14.54 -1.54
CA GLN A 46 -31.36 -15.41 -2.13
C GLN A 46 -32.59 -14.58 -2.52
N LEU A 47 -32.99 -14.72 -3.78
CA LEU A 47 -34.12 -14.06 -4.39
C LEU A 47 -35.24 -15.05 -4.66
N MET A 48 -36.47 -14.59 -4.49
CA MET A 48 -37.73 -15.25 -4.88
C MET A 48 -38.55 -14.29 -5.74
N HIS A 49 -39.53 -14.82 -6.48
CA HIS A 49 -40.44 -14.02 -7.31
C HIS A 49 -39.70 -13.02 -8.23
N ALA A 50 -38.62 -13.48 -8.87
CA ALA A 50 -37.80 -12.62 -9.71
C ALA A 50 -38.44 -12.48 -11.10
N THR A 51 -38.73 -11.25 -11.49
CA THR A 51 -39.39 -10.92 -12.76
C THR A 51 -38.57 -9.88 -13.51
N GLN A 52 -38.29 -10.16 -14.78
CA GLN A 52 -37.73 -9.21 -15.73
C GLN A 52 -38.85 -8.67 -16.62
N TYR A 53 -38.83 -7.36 -16.85
CA TYR A 53 -39.80 -6.66 -17.67
C TYR A 53 -39.11 -6.03 -18.88
N SER A 54 -39.86 -5.91 -19.97
CA SER A 54 -39.48 -5.19 -21.17
C SER A 54 -39.40 -3.69 -20.90
N GLU A 55 -38.29 -3.08 -21.31
CA GLU A 55 -38.10 -1.62 -21.17
C GLU A 55 -38.98 -0.80 -22.12
N ILE A 56 -39.59 -1.44 -23.12
CA ILE A 56 -40.36 -0.78 -24.18
C ILE A 56 -41.85 -0.71 -23.82
N ASP A 57 -42.41 -1.82 -23.35
CA ASP A 57 -43.86 -1.97 -23.15
C ASP A 57 -44.26 -2.49 -21.75
N GLY A 58 -43.28 -2.77 -20.87
CA GLY A 58 -43.54 -3.26 -19.52
C GLY A 58 -44.04 -4.70 -19.44
N SER A 59 -44.05 -5.44 -20.56
CA SER A 59 -44.42 -6.85 -20.57
C SER A 59 -43.40 -7.70 -19.80
N VAL A 60 -43.86 -8.82 -19.22
CA VAL A 60 -42.97 -9.76 -18.54
C VAL A 60 -42.16 -10.54 -19.58
N LEU A 61 -40.83 -10.47 -19.48
CA LEU A 61 -39.90 -11.20 -20.33
C LEU A 61 -39.44 -12.52 -19.70
N MET A 62 -39.28 -12.53 -18.37
CA MET A 62 -38.85 -13.69 -17.61
C MET A 62 -39.47 -13.63 -16.23
N GLU A 63 -39.93 -14.77 -15.71
CA GLU A 63 -40.53 -14.89 -14.39
C GLU A 63 -40.04 -16.17 -13.71
N PHE A 64 -39.57 -16.03 -12.48
CA PHE A 64 -39.23 -17.11 -11.56
C PHE A 64 -40.21 -17.09 -10.40
N ARG A 65 -40.85 -18.23 -10.12
CA ARG A 65 -41.89 -18.32 -9.08
C ARG A 65 -41.29 -18.54 -7.70
N GLU A 66 -42.14 -18.71 -6.70
CA GLU A 66 -41.74 -18.90 -5.30
C GLU A 66 -40.82 -20.12 -5.11
N GLU A 67 -41.07 -21.18 -5.87
CA GLU A 67 -40.27 -22.42 -5.88
C GLU A 67 -38.89 -22.24 -6.57
N ASP A 68 -38.72 -21.21 -7.39
CA ASP A 68 -37.53 -20.95 -8.19
C ASP A 68 -36.55 -20.00 -7.49
N LYS A 69 -36.06 -20.39 -6.31
CA LYS A 69 -35.08 -19.58 -5.58
C LYS A 69 -33.80 -19.39 -6.39
N LYS A 70 -33.35 -18.14 -6.52
CA LYS A 70 -32.08 -17.79 -7.19
C LYS A 70 -31.11 -17.18 -6.19
N THR A 71 -29.88 -17.66 -6.19
CA THR A 71 -28.80 -17.05 -5.41
C THR A 71 -27.96 -16.17 -6.30
N VAL A 72 -27.74 -14.93 -5.87
CA VAL A 72 -26.76 -14.03 -6.45
C VAL A 72 -25.66 -13.84 -5.42
N SER A 73 -24.42 -14.18 -5.78
CA SER A 73 -23.26 -13.88 -4.96
C SER A 73 -22.56 -12.66 -5.53
N ALA A 74 -22.39 -11.63 -4.71
CA ALA A 74 -21.34 -10.65 -4.95
C ALA A 74 -20.09 -11.16 -4.21
N GLY A 75 -18.99 -11.31 -4.93
CA GLY A 75 -17.69 -11.56 -4.30
C GLY A 75 -17.46 -10.50 -3.22
N SER A 76 -17.00 -10.90 -2.04
CA SER A 76 -16.58 -9.94 -1.02
C SER A 76 -15.41 -9.17 -1.59
N ALA A 77 -15.28 -7.92 -1.13
CA ALA A 77 -14.17 -7.07 -1.50
C ALA A 77 -12.85 -7.80 -1.20
N THR A 78 -12.22 -8.39 -2.22
CA THR A 78 -10.89 -8.97 -2.09
C THR A 78 -9.97 -7.88 -1.55
N THR A 79 -9.31 -8.13 -0.42
CA THR A 79 -8.50 -7.11 0.25
C THR A 79 -7.18 -7.00 -0.49
N ILE A 80 -6.82 -5.78 -0.89
CA ILE A 80 -5.53 -5.51 -1.53
C ILE A 80 -4.43 -5.89 -0.53
N LEU A 81 -3.46 -6.70 -0.97
CA LEU A 81 -2.26 -7.03 -0.20
C LEU A 81 -1.07 -6.25 -0.77
N PRO A 82 -0.77 -5.04 -0.26
CA PRO A 82 0.46 -4.34 -0.59
C PRO A 82 1.67 -5.04 0.04
N LEU A 83 2.80 -5.02 -0.66
CA LEU A 83 4.09 -5.47 -0.15
C LEU A 83 5.17 -4.47 -0.54
N ILE A 84 5.87 -3.92 0.46
CA ILE A 84 7.11 -3.17 0.26
C ILE A 84 8.24 -4.18 0.12
N ILE A 85 8.88 -4.22 -1.05
CA ILE A 85 9.97 -5.14 -1.38
C ILE A 85 11.32 -4.54 -0.93
N ALA A 86 11.49 -3.24 -1.15
CA ALA A 86 12.64 -2.47 -0.67
C ALA A 86 12.21 -1.03 -0.37
N PRO A 87 12.84 -0.37 0.61
CA PRO A 87 13.85 -0.89 1.54
C PRO A 87 13.28 -1.88 2.57
N LEU A 88 14.16 -2.57 3.30
CA LEU A 88 13.75 -3.43 4.43
C LEU A 88 13.53 -2.59 5.70
N ASP A 89 12.66 -3.07 6.60
CA ASP A 89 12.40 -2.37 7.87
C ASP A 89 13.67 -2.30 8.73
N GLY A 90 13.97 -1.10 9.22
CA GLY A 90 15.16 -0.79 10.00
C GLY A 90 16.45 -0.59 9.19
N GLN A 91 16.40 -0.67 7.85
CA GLN A 91 17.58 -0.46 7.02
C GLN A 91 18.14 0.96 7.16
N ILE A 92 19.46 1.08 7.16
CA ILE A 92 20.21 2.33 7.34
C ILE A 92 20.87 2.72 6.01
N PHE A 93 20.82 4.02 5.67
CA PHE A 93 21.36 4.60 4.42
C PHE A 93 22.13 5.90 4.66
N VAL A 94 22.84 6.35 3.62
CA VAL A 94 23.46 7.68 3.57
C VAL A 94 22.42 8.76 3.58
N GLU A 95 22.61 9.76 4.43
CA GLU A 95 22.05 11.08 4.19
C GLU A 95 22.42 11.54 2.77
N GLY A 96 21.41 11.95 2.01
CA GLY A 96 21.57 12.36 0.62
C GLY A 96 21.85 11.22 -0.38
N GLY A 97 22.07 9.99 0.10
CA GLY A 97 22.24 8.81 -0.73
C GLY A 97 20.95 8.40 -1.44
N THR A 98 21.08 7.84 -2.63
CA THR A 98 19.94 7.34 -3.40
C THR A 98 19.41 6.04 -2.79
N ILE A 99 18.14 6.04 -2.41
CA ILE A 99 17.41 4.88 -1.88
C ILE A 99 16.38 4.44 -2.92
N ALA A 100 16.49 3.18 -3.35
CA ALA A 100 15.55 2.57 -4.26
C ALA A 100 14.35 1.98 -3.51
N PHE A 101 13.16 2.47 -3.82
CA PHE A 101 11.91 1.92 -3.32
C PHE A 101 11.27 1.02 -4.37
N SER A 102 10.74 -0.12 -3.92
CA SER A 102 9.97 -1.00 -4.78
C SER A 102 8.86 -1.69 -3.99
N ALA A 103 7.72 -1.92 -4.65
CA ALA A 103 6.56 -2.56 -4.10
C ALA A 103 5.81 -3.41 -5.12
N SER A 104 4.97 -4.30 -4.60
CA SER A 104 3.97 -5.04 -5.36
C SER A 104 2.62 -5.02 -4.63
N ALA A 105 1.58 -5.42 -5.35
CA ALA A 105 0.25 -5.58 -4.80
C ALA A 105 -0.43 -6.82 -5.40
N SER A 106 -1.13 -7.58 -4.56
CA SER A 106 -1.96 -8.71 -4.97
C SER A 106 -3.38 -8.61 -4.42
N ASP A 107 -4.24 -9.52 -4.86
CA ASP A 107 -5.59 -9.74 -4.31
C ASP A 107 -6.55 -8.53 -4.38
N GLY A 108 -6.23 -7.50 -5.16
CA GLY A 108 -7.16 -6.43 -5.52
C GLY A 108 -7.65 -6.52 -6.97
N MET A 109 -8.36 -5.49 -7.42
CA MET A 109 -8.78 -5.36 -8.82
C MET A 109 -7.73 -4.58 -9.64
N PRO A 110 -6.94 -5.21 -10.53
CA PRO A 110 -5.99 -4.46 -11.35
C PRO A 110 -6.70 -3.52 -12.35
N PRO A 111 -6.03 -2.44 -12.82
CA PRO A 111 -4.66 -2.02 -12.48
C PRO A 111 -4.54 -1.40 -11.08
N TYR A 112 -3.32 -1.43 -10.54
CA TYR A 112 -2.97 -0.81 -9.26
C TYR A 112 -2.26 0.52 -9.46
N SER A 113 -2.53 1.45 -8.55
CA SER A 113 -1.80 2.71 -8.41
C SER A 113 -1.12 2.77 -7.05
N TYR A 114 0.06 3.37 -7.00
CA TYR A 114 0.94 3.38 -5.84
C TYR A 114 1.32 4.83 -5.53
N THR A 115 1.22 5.22 -4.27
CA THR A 115 1.67 6.52 -3.78
C THR A 115 2.42 6.34 -2.47
N TRP A 116 3.59 6.95 -2.39
CA TRP A 116 4.48 6.85 -1.26
C TRP A 116 4.52 8.16 -0.52
N TYR A 117 4.43 8.08 0.81
CA TYR A 117 4.38 9.22 1.70
C TYR A 117 5.47 9.12 2.74
N GLU A 118 6.05 10.26 3.07
CA GLU A 118 6.69 10.46 4.36
C GLU A 118 5.80 11.42 5.17
N LYS A 119 5.24 10.92 6.28
CA LYS A 119 4.18 11.62 7.03
C LYS A 119 3.00 11.95 6.08
N ASP A 120 2.76 13.22 5.80
CA ASP A 120 1.68 13.69 4.92
C ASP A 120 2.17 14.15 3.53
N ASN A 121 3.47 14.08 3.26
CA ASN A 121 4.06 14.55 2.01
C ASN A 121 4.26 13.39 1.03
N ILE A 122 3.80 13.55 -0.21
CA ILE A 122 4.10 12.60 -1.29
C ILE A 122 5.58 12.70 -1.63
N ILE A 123 6.28 11.57 -1.53
CA ILE A 123 7.70 11.44 -1.89
C ILE A 123 7.90 10.67 -3.20
N GLY A 124 6.88 9.95 -3.67
CA GLY A 124 6.98 9.12 -4.86
C GLY A 124 5.66 8.56 -5.35
N THR A 125 5.61 8.19 -6.63
CA THR A 125 4.47 7.54 -7.26
C THR A 125 4.94 6.38 -8.13
N GLY A 126 4.13 5.34 -8.26
CA GLY A 126 4.49 4.13 -9.00
C GLY A 126 5.01 3.01 -8.10
N ASN A 127 5.11 1.81 -8.66
CA ASN A 127 5.55 0.62 -7.94
C ASN A 127 7.05 0.60 -7.66
N SER A 128 7.82 1.51 -8.26
CA SER A 128 9.22 1.77 -7.95
C SER A 128 9.57 3.23 -8.20
N PHE A 129 10.42 3.79 -7.35
CA PHE A 129 11.00 5.13 -7.52
C PHE A 129 12.26 5.23 -6.66
N ASP A 130 13.10 6.22 -6.94
CA ASP A 130 14.31 6.50 -6.16
C ASP A 130 14.17 7.87 -5.50
N THR A 131 14.65 7.99 -4.26
CA THR A 131 14.70 9.27 -3.54
C THR A 131 15.81 9.27 -2.50
N SER A 132 16.05 10.40 -1.84
CA SER A 132 17.02 10.52 -0.75
C SER A 132 16.39 11.27 0.44
N PHE A 133 16.99 11.12 1.62
CA PHE A 133 16.56 11.81 2.84
C PHE A 133 17.75 12.43 3.56
N ASP A 134 17.47 13.49 4.32
CA ASP A 134 18.40 14.06 5.30
C ASP A 134 18.63 13.07 6.45
N ALA A 135 19.65 13.28 7.28
CA ALA A 135 19.92 12.39 8.42
C ALA A 135 18.74 12.34 9.40
N GLY A 136 18.35 11.11 9.80
CA GLY A 136 17.23 10.93 10.72
C GLY A 136 16.58 9.55 10.66
N SER A 137 15.38 9.49 11.23
CA SER A 137 14.51 8.31 11.18
C SER A 137 13.28 8.65 10.35
N HIS A 138 12.99 7.82 9.36
CA HIS A 138 11.91 8.04 8.40
C HIS A 138 10.89 6.90 8.49
N THR A 139 9.61 7.26 8.52
CA THR A 139 8.51 6.31 8.42
C THR A 139 7.82 6.55 7.09
N ILE A 140 7.95 5.57 6.20
CA ILE A 140 7.45 5.65 4.85
C ILE A 140 6.15 4.86 4.78
N THR A 141 5.09 5.50 4.28
CA THR A 141 3.78 4.88 4.09
C THR A 141 3.52 4.68 2.61
N LEU A 142 3.35 3.44 2.18
CA LEU A 142 2.84 3.10 0.87
C LEU A 142 1.31 3.06 0.94
N ILE A 143 0.63 3.70 0.00
CA ILE A 143 -0.80 3.52 -0.26
C ILE A 143 -0.96 2.91 -1.64
N VAL A 144 -1.61 1.74 -1.70
CA VAL A 144 -1.99 1.10 -2.96
C VAL A 144 -3.48 1.22 -3.16
N THR A 145 -3.88 1.69 -4.35
CA THR A 145 -5.28 1.79 -4.76
C THR A 145 -5.56 0.95 -6.00
N ASP A 146 -6.63 0.17 -5.96
CA ASP A 146 -7.06 -0.70 -7.06
C ASP A 146 -8.07 -0.01 -8.01
N ALA A 147 -8.45 -0.68 -9.10
CA ALA A 147 -9.36 -0.13 -10.10
C ALA A 147 -10.80 0.06 -9.60
N ALA A 148 -11.17 -0.58 -8.48
CA ALA A 148 -12.45 -0.38 -7.82
C ALA A 148 -12.43 0.83 -6.85
N GLY A 149 -11.29 1.54 -6.74
CA GLY A 149 -11.11 2.70 -5.87
C GLY A 149 -10.88 2.35 -4.41
N ARG A 150 -10.56 1.09 -4.09
CA ARG A 150 -10.23 0.65 -2.73
C ARG A 150 -8.76 0.92 -2.46
N SER A 151 -8.42 1.33 -1.24
CA SER A 151 -7.04 1.63 -0.85
C SER A 151 -6.64 0.89 0.42
N VAL A 152 -5.40 0.40 0.45
CA VAL A 152 -4.76 -0.20 1.64
C VAL A 152 -3.37 0.41 1.80
N SER A 153 -2.94 0.59 3.04
CA SER A 153 -1.63 1.14 3.38
C SER A 153 -0.69 0.10 3.99
N GLU A 154 0.60 0.21 3.68
CA GLU A 154 1.71 -0.53 4.32
C GLU A 154 2.80 0.46 4.75
N GLN A 155 3.63 0.12 5.74
CA GLN A 155 4.68 0.99 6.23
C GLN A 155 6.04 0.30 6.32
N VAL A 156 7.09 1.09 6.12
CA VAL A 156 8.48 0.69 6.39
C VAL A 156 9.20 1.82 7.14
N ARG A 157 10.04 1.46 8.10
CA ARG A 157 10.92 2.40 8.80
C ARG A 157 12.33 2.27 8.26
N ILE A 158 12.96 3.39 8.00
CA ILE A 158 14.38 3.44 7.63
C ILE A 158 15.08 4.51 8.46
N ARG A 159 16.41 4.44 8.48
CA ARG A 159 17.27 5.46 9.08
C ARG A 159 18.26 5.97 8.04
N THR A 160 18.64 7.22 8.17
CA THR A 160 19.72 7.85 7.41
C THR A 160 20.72 8.45 8.40
N GLY A 161 22.00 8.25 8.13
CA GLY A 161 23.09 8.77 8.95
C GLY A 161 24.03 9.65 8.14
N LEU A 162 24.83 10.47 8.83
CA LEU A 162 25.96 11.16 8.22
C LEU A 162 27.02 10.12 7.84
N GLN A 163 27.58 10.24 6.63
CA GLN A 163 28.71 9.40 6.23
C GLN A 163 29.88 9.68 7.19
N GLY A 164 30.38 8.62 7.82
CA GLY A 164 31.43 8.69 8.81
C GLY A 164 31.01 8.93 10.26
N ASP A 165 29.73 9.19 10.54
CA ASP A 165 29.17 9.20 11.90
C ASP A 165 28.65 7.80 12.24
N ILE A 166 29.52 6.96 12.77
CA ILE A 166 29.23 5.54 12.98
C ILE A 166 28.50 5.33 14.29
N ASN A 167 28.73 6.19 15.29
CA ASN A 167 28.03 6.13 16.56
C ASN A 167 26.63 6.80 16.51
N HIS A 168 26.32 7.50 15.41
CA HIS A 168 25.07 8.21 15.14
C HIS A 168 24.77 9.35 16.14
N ASP A 169 25.81 10.06 16.60
CA ASP A 169 25.67 11.21 17.51
C ASP A 169 25.57 12.57 16.79
N GLY A 170 25.72 12.57 15.47
CA GLY A 170 25.65 13.74 14.59
C GLY A 170 26.99 14.45 14.39
N ILE A 171 28.11 13.92 14.90
CA ILE A 171 29.43 14.54 14.83
C ILE A 171 30.47 13.51 14.42
N ILE A 172 31.27 13.82 13.40
CA ILE A 172 32.42 12.99 13.02
C ILE A 172 33.58 13.24 13.99
N THR A 173 33.89 12.24 14.81
CA THR A 173 34.92 12.33 15.86
C THR A 173 35.92 11.18 15.78
N THR A 174 36.96 11.26 16.63
CA THR A 174 37.91 10.15 16.81
C THR A 174 37.25 8.91 17.40
N THR A 175 36.06 9.03 18.00
CA THR A 175 35.25 7.90 18.45
C THR A 175 34.75 7.09 17.26
N ASP A 176 34.31 7.76 16.19
CA ASP A 176 33.86 7.10 14.95
C ASP A 176 35.02 6.39 14.27
N ALA A 177 36.18 7.05 14.18
CA ALA A 177 37.40 6.41 13.69
C ALA A 177 37.77 5.15 14.48
N ALA A 178 37.62 5.18 15.82
CA ALA A 178 37.85 4.02 16.66
C ALA A 178 36.84 2.89 16.37
N ILE A 179 35.56 3.22 16.18
CA ILE A 179 34.51 2.23 15.86
C ILE A 179 34.75 1.62 14.47
N ALA A 180 35.07 2.43 13.45
CA ALA A 180 35.47 1.93 12.14
C ALA A 180 36.63 0.94 12.27
N SER A 181 37.65 1.28 13.05
CA SER A 181 38.79 0.40 13.30
C SER A 181 38.36 -0.95 13.92
N TRP A 182 37.40 -0.97 14.85
CA TRP A 182 36.84 -2.21 15.38
C TRP A 182 36.05 -3.01 14.34
N MET A 183 35.32 -2.35 13.45
CA MET A 183 34.57 -2.98 12.37
C MET A 183 35.51 -3.70 11.38
N THR A 184 36.67 -3.10 11.05
CA THR A 184 37.69 -3.76 10.19
C THR A 184 38.17 -5.10 10.75
N ILE A 185 38.21 -5.23 12.08
CA ILE A 185 38.70 -6.45 12.76
C ILE A 185 37.59 -7.50 12.86
N ARG A 186 36.34 -7.07 13.06
CA ARG A 186 35.19 -7.96 13.31
C ARG A 186 34.47 -8.38 12.04
N GLY A 187 34.68 -7.69 10.92
CA GLY A 187 33.91 -7.89 9.70
C GLY A 187 32.45 -7.44 9.85
N GLU A 188 32.19 -6.53 10.79
CA GLU A 188 30.89 -5.86 10.90
C GLU A 188 30.83 -4.77 9.80
N TRP A 189 29.66 -4.60 9.19
CA TRP A 189 29.45 -3.62 8.13
C TRP A 189 28.40 -2.61 8.57
N ASP A 190 28.77 -1.34 8.52
CA ASP A 190 27.85 -0.21 8.60
C ASP A 190 28.09 0.65 7.36
N TRP A 191 27.01 1.05 6.71
CA TRP A 191 27.11 1.84 5.50
C TRP A 191 27.81 3.19 5.80
N CYS A 192 27.64 3.75 7.01
CA CYS A 192 28.32 4.98 7.45
C CYS A 192 29.84 4.83 7.55
N ALA A 193 30.35 3.59 7.66
CA ALA A 193 31.75 3.32 7.95
C ALA A 193 32.63 3.21 6.70
N ASP A 194 32.03 3.01 5.52
CA ASP A 194 32.70 3.08 4.22
C ASP A 194 32.71 4.55 3.75
N VAL A 195 33.75 5.29 4.13
CA VAL A 195 33.83 6.73 3.88
C VAL A 195 34.47 7.07 2.53
N ASN A 196 35.01 6.07 1.84
CA ASN A 196 35.59 6.24 0.51
C ASN A 196 34.70 5.63 -0.61
N ASP A 197 33.58 5.01 -0.24
CA ASP A 197 32.59 4.35 -1.10
C ASP A 197 33.18 3.24 -1.98
N ASP A 198 34.19 2.51 -1.48
CA ASP A 198 34.83 1.40 -2.20
C ASP A 198 34.14 0.04 -1.99
N GLY A 199 33.15 -0.01 -1.09
CA GLY A 199 32.36 -1.19 -0.75
C GLY A 199 32.95 -2.02 0.40
N GLU A 200 34.10 -1.65 0.96
CA GLU A 200 34.76 -2.32 2.06
C GLU A 200 35.07 -1.37 3.23
N VAL A 201 34.83 -1.80 4.47
CA VAL A 201 35.27 -1.04 5.65
C VAL A 201 36.68 -1.47 6.01
N THR A 202 37.66 -0.62 5.73
CA THR A 202 39.10 -0.90 5.87
C THR A 202 39.81 0.04 6.85
N SER A 203 41.10 -0.21 7.11
CA SER A 203 41.93 0.71 7.90
C SER A 203 42.11 2.07 7.23
N LEU A 204 41.88 2.16 5.91
CA LEU A 204 41.91 3.43 5.18
C LEU A 204 40.71 4.30 5.60
N ASP A 205 39.53 3.71 5.76
CA ASP A 205 38.31 4.40 6.22
C ASP A 205 38.45 4.94 7.63
N ALA A 206 38.96 4.10 8.55
CA ALA A 206 39.26 4.53 9.91
C ALA A 206 40.29 5.67 9.95
N LEU A 207 41.27 5.66 9.05
CA LEU A 207 42.25 6.75 8.94
C LEU A 207 41.65 8.03 8.37
N MET A 208 40.79 7.92 7.36
CA MET A 208 40.07 9.05 6.77
C MET A 208 39.17 9.72 7.81
N LEU A 209 38.50 8.93 8.65
CA LEU A 209 37.72 9.43 9.80
C LEU A 209 38.59 10.13 10.83
N LEU A 210 39.75 9.57 11.16
CA LEU A 210 40.68 10.18 12.11
C LEU A 210 41.18 11.54 11.59
N GLN A 211 41.43 11.66 10.28
CA GLN A 211 41.82 12.93 9.65
C GLN A 211 40.66 13.94 9.61
N ALA A 212 39.44 13.48 9.32
CA ALA A 212 38.24 14.33 9.34
C ALA A 212 37.94 14.87 10.74
N ALA A 213 38.14 14.05 11.77
CA ALA A 213 37.96 14.42 13.17
C ALA A 213 39.04 15.37 13.71
N ASP A 214 40.26 15.37 13.15
CA ASP A 214 41.33 16.29 13.56
C ASP A 214 41.09 17.72 13.01
N GLY A 215 40.50 17.82 11.81
CA GLY A 215 40.14 19.09 11.18
C GLY A 215 39.00 19.86 11.86
N THR A 216 38.18 19.21 12.70
CA THR A 216 37.08 19.83 13.46
C THR A 216 37.49 20.35 14.84
N ILE A 217 38.71 20.06 15.30
CA ILE A 217 39.23 20.50 16.61
C ILE A 217 39.87 21.90 16.55
N GLU A 218 40.16 22.44 15.35
CA GLU A 218 40.85 23.74 15.17
C GLU A 218 39.96 24.95 14.79
N SER A 219 38.64 24.95 15.04
CA SER A 219 37.78 26.14 14.82
C SER A 219 37.23 26.78 16.09
#